data_AF-A0A367LTF9-F1
#
_entry.id   AF-A0A367LTF9-F1
#
_cell.length_a   1.000
_cell.length_b   1.000
_cell.length_c   1.000
_cell.angle_alpha   90.00
_cell.angle_beta   90.00
_cell.angle_gamma   90.00
#
_symmetry.space_group_name_H-M   'P 1'
#
loop_
_entity.id
_entity.type
_entity.pdbx_description
1 polymer ?
#
loop_
_entity_poly.entity_id
_entity_poly.type
_entity_poly.pdbx_seq_one_letter_code
_entity_poly.pdbx_strand_id
1 'polypeptide(L)' 'RRCVSEPGEGERPTAIVAGNDMIGIGVRRAAAELNIRVPHELSVIGFDDIELSRFVFPALTTVGQSIRLLGEIAA' A
#
# COMPACT_ATOMS: atom_id res chain seq x y z
N ARG A 1 -0.27 22.72 3.84
CA ARG A 1 0.78 21.99 4.61
C ARG A 1 1.29 20.88 3.70
N ARG A 2 2.59 20.79 3.45
CA ARG A 2 3.17 19.78 2.55
C ARG A 2 3.37 18.49 3.35
N CYS A 3 2.63 17.44 3.03
CA CYS A 3 2.71 16.16 3.76
C CYS A 3 3.95 15.33 3.38
N VAL A 4 4.60 15.65 2.26
CA VAL A 4 5.74 14.91 1.71
C VAL A 4 6.81 15.88 1.20
N SER A 5 8.07 15.67 1.60
CA SER A 5 9.23 16.38 1.06
C SER A 5 9.46 15.99 -0.40
N GLU A 6 10.09 16.86 -1.20
CA GLU A 6 10.57 16.42 -2.52
C GLU A 6 11.74 15.46 -2.31
N PRO A 7 11.74 14.29 -2.95
CA PRO A 7 12.88 13.39 -2.88
C PRO A 7 14.08 14.07 -3.55
N GLY A 8 15.27 13.87 -2.97
CA GLY A 8 16.52 14.26 -3.64
C GLY A 8 16.71 13.47 -4.93
N GLU A 9 17.40 14.05 -5.92
CA GLU A 9 17.70 13.35 -7.17
C GLU A 9 18.52 12.09 -6.89
N GLY A 10 18.00 10.91 -7.26
CA GLY A 10 18.60 9.61 -6.99
C GLY A 10 18.26 8.98 -5.63
N GLU A 11 17.47 9.66 -4.78
CA GLU A 11 17.01 9.11 -3.51
C GLU A 11 15.85 8.13 -3.73
N ARG A 12 15.95 6.94 -3.12
CA ARG A 12 14.90 5.93 -3.23
C ARG A 12 13.73 6.26 -2.29
N PRO A 13 12.48 6.00 -2.68
CA PRO A 13 11.34 6.21 -1.80
C PRO A 13 11.41 5.26 -0.58
N THR A 14 11.05 5.77 0.59
CA THR A 14 10.91 4.98 1.83
C THR A 14 9.49 4.46 2.04
N ALA A 15 8.52 4.94 1.25
CA ALA A 15 7.13 4.54 1.32
C ALA A 15 6.45 4.54 -0.05
N ILE A 16 5.51 3.60 -0.25
CA ILE A 16 4.61 3.54 -1.41
C ILE A 16 3.16 3.50 -0.90
N VAL A 17 2.33 4.39 -1.44
CA VAL A 17 0.87 4.36 -1.28
C VAL A 17 0.29 3.82 -2.59
N ALA A 18 -0.18 2.58 -2.55
CA ALA A 18 -0.79 1.92 -3.70
C ALA A 18 -2.25 2.37 -3.86
N GLY A 19 -2.70 2.52 -5.11
CA GLY A 19 -4.08 2.90 -5.40
C GLY A 19 -5.12 1.84 -5.07
N ASN A 20 -4.70 0.59 -4.89
CA ASN A 20 -5.50 -0.50 -4.33
C ASN A 20 -4.62 -1.60 -3.70
N ASP A 21 -5.25 -2.54 -3.02
CA ASP A 21 -4.59 -3.66 -2.34
C ASP A 21 -3.85 -4.59 -3.29
N MET A 22 -4.38 -4.83 -4.48
CA MET A 22 -3.72 -5.70 -5.48
C MET A 22 -2.38 -5.12 -5.94
N ILE A 23 -2.32 -3.81 -6.16
CA ILE A 23 -1.07 -3.10 -6.47
C ILE A 23 -0.13 -3.17 -5.25
N GLY A 24 -0.64 -2.94 -4.04
CA GLY A 24 0.16 -3.03 -2.82
C GLY A 24 0.79 -4.41 -2.61
N ILE A 25 0.05 -5.48 -2.88
CA ILE A 25 0.54 -6.87 -2.85
C ILE A 25 1.63 -7.07 -3.91
N GLY A 26 1.43 -6.56 -5.13
CA GLY A 26 2.43 -6.60 -6.20
C GLY A 26 3.73 -5.90 -5.81
N VAL A 27 3.65 -4.72 -5.21
CA VAL A 27 4.81 -3.97 -4.68
C VAL A 27 5.57 -4.79 -3.65
N ARG A 28 4.88 -5.44 -2.72
CA ARG A 28 5.51 -6.30 -1.71
C ARG A 28 6.20 -7.51 -2.31
N ARG A 29 5.59 -8.12 -3.33
CA ARG A 29 6.21 -9.22 -4.08
C ARG A 29 7.51 -8.75 -4.74
N ALA A 30 7.47 -7.62 -5.44
CA ALA A 30 8.66 -7.05 -6.08
C ALA A 30 9.74 -6.68 -5.05
N ALA A 31 9.36 -6.12 -3.90
CA ALA A 31 10.29 -5.85 -2.80
C ALA A 31 10.97 -7.13 -2.30
N ALA A 32 10.21 -8.22 -2.14
CA ALA A 32 10.77 -9.52 -1.75
C ALA A 32 11.74 -10.07 -2.80
N GLU A 33 11.37 -10.01 -4.09
CA GLU A 33 12.24 -10.42 -5.22
C GLU A 33 13.55 -9.61 -5.27
N LEU A 34 13.51 -8.35 -4.82
CA LEU A 34 14.66 -7.43 -4.74
C LEU A 34 15.38 -7.47 -3.37
N ASN A 35 14.98 -8.35 -2.44
CA ASN A 35 15.49 -8.43 -1.07
C ASN A 35 15.35 -7.13 -0.24
N ILE A 36 14.36 -6.29 -0.54
CA ILE A 36 14.01 -5.09 0.24
C ILE A 36 13.07 -5.49 1.38
N ARG A 37 13.45 -5.24 2.64
CA ARG A 37 12.63 -5.64 3.80
C ARG A 37 11.46 -4.70 4.02
N VAL A 38 10.25 -5.20 3.92
CA VAL A 38 9.02 -4.51 4.35
C VAL A 38 8.67 -4.98 5.77
N PRO A 39 8.44 -4.07 6.76
CA PRO A 39 8.33 -2.62 6.64
C PRO A 39 9.63 -1.83 6.90
N HIS A 40 10.77 -2.50 7.15
CA HIS A 40 11.97 -1.85 7.70
C HIS A 40 12.70 -0.89 6.74
N GLU A 41 12.75 -1.22 5.45
CA GLU A 41 13.43 -0.45 4.40
C GLU A 41 12.43 0.23 3.47
N LEU A 42 11.23 -0.33 3.34
CA LEU A 42 10.15 0.21 2.53
C LEU A 42 8.81 -0.02 3.24
N SER A 43 8.06 1.06 3.46
CA SER A 43 6.68 1.00 3.91
C SER A 43 5.73 0.87 2.71
N VAL A 44 4.71 0.03 2.80
CA VAL A 44 3.71 -0.16 1.74
C VAL A 44 2.32 -0.09 2.34
N ILE A 45 1.50 0.80 1.79
CA ILE A 45 0.09 0.98 2.15
C ILE A 45 -0.78 0.66 0.93
N GLY A 46 -1.82 -0.14 1.12
CA GLY A 46 -2.87 -0.42 0.15
C GLY A 46 -4.12 0.44 0.35
N PHE A 47 -5.14 0.15 -0.45
CA PHE A 47 -6.45 0.78 -0.41
C PHE A 47 -7.47 -0.29 -0.82
N ASP A 48 -8.59 -0.42 -0.08
CA ASP A 48 -9.76 -1.29 -0.28
C ASP A 48 -10.06 -2.18 0.96
N ASP A 49 -9.06 -2.61 1.73
CA ASP A 49 -9.17 -3.64 2.79
C ASP A 49 -9.83 -4.95 2.29
N ILE A 50 -9.35 -5.46 1.15
CA ILE A 50 -9.78 -6.77 0.66
C ILE A 50 -9.28 -7.87 1.59
N GLU A 51 -10.03 -8.98 1.72
CA GLU A 51 -9.64 -10.10 2.60
C GLU A 51 -8.23 -10.62 2.32
N LEU A 52 -7.80 -10.65 1.05
CA LEU A 52 -6.47 -11.10 0.65
C LEU A 52 -5.32 -10.29 1.30
N SER A 53 -5.55 -9.01 1.63
CA SER A 53 -4.55 -8.14 2.27
C SER A 53 -4.07 -8.68 3.62
N ARG A 54 -4.90 -9.48 4.30
CA ARG A 54 -4.63 -10.12 5.60
C ARG A 54 -3.83 -11.41 5.47
N PHE A 55 -3.87 -12.07 4.30
CA PHE A 55 -3.26 -13.38 4.06
C PHE A 55 -1.88 -13.31 3.40
N VAL A 56 -1.44 -12.13 2.96
CA VAL A 56 -0.05 -11.94 2.51
C VAL A 56 0.89 -11.82 3.72
N PHE A 57 2.17 -12.15 3.53
CA PHE A 57 3.16 -12.09 4.61
C PHE A 57 4.29 -11.08 4.34
N PRO A 58 4.61 -10.22 5.33
CA PRO A 58 3.70 -9.67 6.35
C PRO A 58 2.32 -9.23 5.81
N ALA A 59 1.32 -9.00 6.67
CA ALA A 59 0.03 -8.46 6.23
C ALA A 59 0.18 -7.06 5.61
N LEU A 60 -0.68 -6.70 4.64
CA LEU A 60 -0.68 -5.38 4.02
C LEU A 60 -1.48 -4.39 4.89
N THR A 61 -0.86 -3.28 5.28
CA THR A 61 -1.60 -2.15 5.86
C THR A 61 -2.42 -1.49 4.76
N THR A 62 -3.70 -1.27 4.97
CA THR A 62 -4.60 -0.76 3.93
C THR A 62 -5.72 0.10 4.52
N VAL A 63 -6.21 1.04 3.72
CA VAL A 63 -7.37 1.86 4.04
C VAL A 63 -8.63 1.14 3.57
N GLY A 64 -9.48 0.73 4.50
CA GLY A 64 -10.77 0.14 4.18
C GLY A 64 -11.79 1.17 3.70
N GLN A 65 -12.50 0.83 2.62
CA GLN A 65 -13.66 1.58 2.13
C GLN A 65 -14.93 0.84 2.54
N SER A 66 -15.93 1.54 3.09
CA SER A 66 -17.24 0.93 3.32
C SER A 66 -17.97 0.77 1.98
N ILE A 67 -17.68 -0.30 1.25
CA ILE A 67 -18.27 -0.59 -0.07
C ILE A 67 -19.80 -0.64 -0.02
N ARG A 68 -20.36 -1.09 1.11
CA ARG A 68 -21.81 -1.10 1.34
C ARG A 68 -22.37 0.32 1.38
N LEU A 69 -21.78 1.19 2.20
CA LEU A 69 -22.22 2.59 2.31
C LEU A 69 -22.06 3.33 0.99
N LEU A 70 -20.96 3.08 0.26
CA LEU A 70 -20.74 3.65 -1.08
C LEU A 70 -21.85 3.24 -2.05
N GLY A 71 -22.24 1.96 -2.05
CA GLY A 71 -23.37 1.47 -2.85
C GLY A 71 -24.72 2.09 -2.44
N GLU A 72 -24.95 2.28 -1.14
CA GLU A 72 -26.17 2.90 -0.62
C GLU A 72 -26.32 4.39 -1.01
N ILE A 73 -25.21 5.14 -1.08
CA ILE A 73 -25.21 6.57 -1.45
C ILE A 73 -25.31 6.80 -2.96
N ALA A 74 -24.89 5.84 -3.78
CA ALA A 74 -24.84 5.97 -5.24
C ALA A 74 -26.18 5.68 -5.95
N ALA A 75 -27.13 5.03 -5.27
CA ALA A 75 -28.46 4.67 -5.80
C ALA A 75 -29.43 5.86 -5.81
#